data_AF-A0A380BQG5-F1
#
_entry.id   AF-A0A380BQG5-F1
#
_cell.length_a   1.000
_cell.length_b   1.000
_cell.length_c   1.000
_cell.angle_alpha   90.00
_cell.angle_beta   90.00
_cell.angle_gamma   90.00
#
_symmetry.space_group_name_H-M   'P 1'
#
loop_
_entity.id
_entity.type
_entity.pdbx_description
1 polymer ?
#
loop_
_entity_poly.entity_id
_entity_poly.type
_entity_poly.pdbx_seq_one_letter_code
_entity_poly.pdbx_strand_id
1 'polypeptide(L)'
;MSKEKLIDQVKKAFENELYVGDNDIVYNNSPGHLECSELKKAFIGQNWQDVTHNTIFNNKDSLPFFSIDGLKYYTPIFYNRYFK
;
A
#
# COMPACT_ATOMS: atom_id res chain seq x y z
N MET A 1 -6.73 17.67 -18.31
CA MET A 1 -5.57 16.74 -18.26
C MET A 1 -6.09 15.35 -18.53
N SER A 2 -5.42 14.53 -19.36
CA SER A 2 -5.89 13.17 -19.63
C SER A 2 -5.60 12.22 -18.46
N LYS A 3 -6.37 11.14 -18.38
CA LYS A 3 -6.26 10.10 -17.35
C LYS A 3 -4.88 9.45 -17.36
N GLU A 4 -4.34 9.19 -18.54
CA GLU A 4 -3.02 8.58 -18.76
C GLU A 4 -1.90 9.49 -18.23
N LYS A 5 -2.02 10.80 -18.45
CA LYS A 5 -1.05 11.78 -17.96
C LYS A 5 -1.04 11.86 -16.44
N LEU A 6 -2.19 11.69 -15.78
CA LEU A 6 -2.28 11.67 -14.33
C LEU A 6 -1.64 10.40 -13.73
N ILE A 7 -1.89 9.24 -14.32
CA ILE A 7 -1.26 7.98 -13.89
C ILE A 7 0.27 8.07 -14.01
N ASP A 8 0.79 8.62 -15.10
CA ASP A 8 2.24 8.80 -15.30
C ASP A 8 2.86 9.73 -14.24
N GLN A 9 2.16 10.82 -13.88
CA GLN A 9 2.60 11.73 -12.82
C GLN A 9 2.61 11.05 -11.45
N VAL A 10 1.58 10.25 -11.12
CA VAL A 10 1.56 9.48 -9.88
C VAL A 10 2.71 8.49 -9.87
N LYS A 11 2.95 7.74 -10.95
CA LYS A 11 4.06 6.78 -11.01
C LYS A 11 5.40 7.46 -10.78
N LYS A 12 5.67 8.58 -11.45
CA LYS A 12 6.91 9.36 -11.26
C LYS A 12 7.06 9.91 -9.85
N ALA A 13 5.98 10.37 -9.22
CA ALA A 13 6.02 10.92 -7.87
C ALA A 13 6.45 9.89 -6.81
N PHE A 14 6.21 8.61 -7.06
CA PHE A 14 6.49 7.52 -6.12
C PHE A 14 7.51 6.49 -6.65
N GLU A 15 8.17 6.76 -7.78
CA GLU A 15 9.09 5.81 -8.43
C GLU A 15 10.32 5.50 -7.56
N ASN A 16 10.75 6.48 -6.76
CA ASN A 16 11.91 6.40 -5.88
C ASN A 16 11.53 6.17 -4.40
N GLU A 17 10.25 5.92 -4.11
CA GLU A 17 9.84 5.63 -2.74
C GLU A 17 10.39 4.26 -2.34
N LEU A 18 11.22 4.25 -1.30
CA LEU A 18 11.85 3.03 -0.83
C LEU A 18 10.84 2.16 -0.09
N TYR A 19 11.02 0.84 -0.22
CA TYR A 19 10.26 -0.10 0.57
C TYR A 19 10.47 0.17 2.06
N VAL A 20 9.37 0.29 2.80
CA VAL A 20 9.38 0.69 4.21
C VAL A 20 10.01 -0.37 5.12
N GLY A 21 10.09 -1.61 4.65
CA GLY A 21 10.51 -2.77 5.45
C GLY A 21 9.32 -3.44 6.12
N ASP A 22 9.41 -4.77 6.28
CA ASP A 22 8.28 -5.60 6.70
C ASP A 22 7.65 -5.17 8.03
N ASN A 23 8.48 -4.70 8.97
CA ASN A 23 8.03 -4.29 10.30
C ASN A 23 7.33 -2.93 10.31
N ASP A 24 7.57 -2.10 9.30
CA ASP A 24 7.02 -0.75 9.23
C ASP A 24 5.79 -0.67 8.32
N ILE A 25 5.24 -1.81 7.89
CA ILE A 25 3.96 -1.84 7.17
C ILE A 25 2.81 -1.45 8.10
N VAL A 26 2.81 -1.94 9.35
CA VAL A 26 1.68 -1.82 10.29
C VAL A 26 2.09 -1.07 11.55
N TYR A 27 1.14 -0.39 12.20
CA TYR A 27 1.47 0.42 13.38
C TYR A 27 1.83 -0.41 14.62
N ASN A 28 1.46 -1.70 14.65
CA ASN A 28 1.72 -2.59 15.78
C ASN A 28 2.01 -4.02 15.32
N ASN A 29 3.19 -4.55 15.67
CA ASN A 29 3.62 -5.91 15.34
C ASN A 29 3.45 -6.91 16.50
N SER A 30 2.81 -6.52 17.60
CA SER A 30 2.66 -7.39 18.76
C SER A 30 1.74 -8.58 18.43
N PRO A 31 2.01 -9.79 18.95
CA PRO A 31 1.26 -11.01 18.60
C PRO A 31 -0.25 -10.97 18.86
N GLY A 32 -0.72 -10.05 19.72
CA GLY A 32 -2.15 -9.86 20.01
C GLY A 32 -2.92 -9.03 18.98
N HIS A 33 -2.24 -8.38 18.04
CA HIS A 33 -2.88 -7.60 16.98
C HIS A 33 -2.98 -8.43 15.70
N LEU A 34 -4.05 -9.23 15.63
CA LEU A 34 -4.27 -10.17 14.53
C LEU A 34 -4.49 -9.44 13.21
N GLU A 35 -5.23 -8.34 13.22
CA GLU A 35 -5.54 -7.53 12.04
C GLU A 35 -4.28 -6.91 11.43
N CYS A 36 -3.37 -6.43 12.28
CA CYS A 36 -2.06 -5.94 11.84
C CYS A 36 -1.21 -7.09 11.27
N SER A 37 -1.27 -8.27 11.90
CA SER A 37 -0.53 -9.45 11.42
C SER A 37 -1.02 -9.93 10.05
N GLU A 38 -2.34 -9.93 9.83
CA GLU A 38 -2.96 -10.30 8.56
C GLU A 38 -2.65 -9.28 7.48
N LEU A 39 -2.81 -7.99 7.78
CA LEU A 39 -2.47 -6.91 6.84
C LEU A 39 -0.99 -6.98 6.44
N LYS A 40 -0.08 -7.13 7.40
CA LYS A 40 1.35 -7.28 7.13
C LYS A 40 1.60 -8.45 6.17
N LYS A 41 1.04 -9.63 6.44
CA LYS A 41 1.19 -10.81 5.56
C LYS A 41 0.68 -10.55 4.14
N ALA A 42 -0.38 -9.77 3.98
CA ALA A 42 -0.96 -9.46 2.68
C ALA A 42 -0.09 -8.51 1.83
N PHE A 43 0.84 -7.77 2.43
CA PHE A 43 1.65 -6.74 1.76
C PHE A 43 3.18 -6.98 1.84
N ILE A 44 3.65 -7.86 2.72
CA ILE A 44 5.07 -8.12 2.94
C ILE A 44 5.82 -8.46 1.63
N GLY A 45 6.99 -7.85 1.44
CA GLY A 45 7.83 -8.01 0.26
C GLY A 45 7.25 -7.50 -1.07
N GLN A 46 6.03 -6.94 -1.11
CA GLN A 46 5.44 -6.44 -2.34
C GLN A 46 5.84 -5.00 -2.60
N ASN A 47 6.34 -4.75 -3.82
CA ASN A 47 6.44 -3.40 -4.34
C ASN A 47 5.03 -2.83 -4.54
N TRP A 48 4.84 -1.54 -4.26
CA TRP A 48 3.53 -0.91 -4.43
C TRP A 48 2.99 -1.03 -5.87
N GLN A 49 3.85 -1.16 -6.88
CA GLN A 49 3.46 -1.36 -8.28
C GLN A 49 2.91 -2.76 -8.57
N ASP A 50 3.26 -3.75 -7.75
CA ASP A 50 2.94 -5.17 -7.96
C ASP A 50 1.72 -5.62 -7.14
N VAL A 51 1.25 -4.80 -6.20
CA VAL A 51 0.07 -5.12 -5.38
C VAL A 51 -1.17 -5.29 -6.26
N THR A 52 -1.79 -6.47 -6.14
CA THR A 52 -2.93 -6.84 -6.97
C THR A 52 -4.23 -6.16 -6.53
N HIS A 53 -5.21 -6.13 -7.44
CA HIS A 53 -6.54 -5.63 -7.07
C HIS A 53 -7.19 -6.42 -5.93
N ASN A 54 -7.07 -7.76 -5.96
CA ASN A 54 -7.67 -8.61 -4.94
C ASN A 54 -7.06 -8.33 -3.57
N THR A 55 -5.74 -8.11 -3.50
CA THR A 55 -5.07 -7.71 -2.26
C THR A 55 -5.67 -6.44 -1.68
N ILE A 56 -5.88 -5.40 -2.50
CA ILE A 56 -6.48 -4.14 -2.04
C ILE A 56 -7.93 -4.34 -1.61
N PHE A 57 -8.75 -5.01 -2.44
CA PHE A 57 -10.18 -5.17 -2.19
C PHE A 57 -10.44 -5.95 -0.89
N ASN A 58 -9.65 -6.99 -0.66
CA ASN A 58 -9.75 -7.80 0.55
C ASN A 58 -9.26 -7.07 1.81
N ASN A 59 -8.42 -6.05 1.67
CA ASN A 59 -7.84 -5.29 2.78
C ASN A 59 -8.32 -3.82 2.85
N LYS A 60 -9.38 -3.45 2.13
CA LYS A 60 -9.87 -2.05 2.06
C LYS A 60 -10.30 -1.51 3.43
N ASP A 61 -10.81 -2.37 4.31
CA ASP A 61 -11.26 -2.02 5.65
C ASP A 61 -10.10 -2.00 6.66
N SER A 62 -8.92 -2.48 6.23
CA SER A 62 -7.71 -2.58 7.04
C SER A 62 -6.82 -1.33 6.96
N LEU A 63 -7.25 -0.28 6.24
CA LEU A 63 -6.52 0.98 6.13
C LEU A 63 -6.04 1.57 7.48
N PRO A 64 -6.84 1.54 8.56
CA PRO A 64 -6.40 2.05 9.87
C PRO A 64 -5.25 1.26 10.52
N PHE A 65 -4.92 0.06 10.01
CA PHE A 65 -3.87 -0.80 10.58
C PHE A 65 -2.49 -0.56 9.98
N PHE A 66 -2.38 0.20 8.88
CA PHE A 66 -1.08 0.62 8.37
C PHE A 66 -0.37 1.53 9.39
N SER A 67 0.96 1.46 9.40
CA SER A 67 1.77 2.55 9.97
C SER A 67 1.66 3.77 9.04
N ILE A 68 2.14 4.93 9.50
CA ILE A 68 2.20 6.12 8.65
C ILE A 68 3.08 5.85 7.41
N ASP A 69 4.23 5.22 7.59
CA ASP A 69 5.18 4.93 6.51
C ASP A 69 4.61 3.87 5.56
N GLY A 70 4.03 2.79 6.10
CA GLY A 70 3.37 1.76 5.31
C GLY A 70 2.22 2.32 4.47
N LEU A 71 1.39 3.18 5.07
CA LEU A 71 0.32 3.85 4.33
C LEU A 71 0.89 4.73 3.23
N LYS A 72 1.91 5.56 3.52
CA LYS A 72 2.57 6.41 2.52
C LYS A 72 3.08 5.61 1.32
N TYR A 73 3.75 4.48 1.57
CA TYR A 73 4.30 3.62 0.52
C TYR A 73 3.23 2.99 -0.37
N TYR A 74 2.12 2.52 0.20
CA TYR A 74 1.05 1.85 -0.54
C TYR A 74 -0.05 2.79 -1.05
N THR A 75 -0.05 4.06 -0.62
CA THR A 75 -0.98 5.11 -1.07
C THR A 75 -1.14 5.21 -2.59
N PRO A 76 -0.07 5.14 -3.42
CA PRO A 76 -0.18 5.28 -4.88
C PRO A 76 -1.10 4.25 -5.52
N ILE A 77 -1.24 3.07 -4.90
CA ILE A 77 -2.10 2.00 -5.36
C ILE A 77 -3.55 2.44 -5.37
N PHE A 78 -3.99 3.12 -4.31
CA PHE A 78 -5.36 3.58 -4.16
C PHE A 78 -5.69 4.63 -5.23
N TYR A 79 -4.76 5.54 -5.55
CA TYR A 79 -4.96 6.55 -6.60
C TYR A 79 -4.94 5.95 -8.01
N ASN A 80 -3.93 5.13 -8.33
CA ASN A 80 -3.77 4.53 -9.66
C ASN A 80 -5.00 3.67 -10.05
N ARG A 81 -5.68 3.06 -9.08
CA ARG A 81 -6.86 2.23 -9.29
C ARG A 81 -8.13 3.02 -9.67
N TYR A 82 -8.35 4.22 -9.15
CA TYR A 82 -9.46 5.09 -9.61
C TYR A 82 -9.30 5.55 -11.06
N PHE A 83 -8.13 5.34 -11.64
CA PHE A 83 -7.81 5.60 -13.03
C PHE A 83 -7.61 4.30 -13.86
N LYS A 84 -8.19 3.16 -13.48
CA LYS A 84 -8.35 2.03 -14.41
C LYS A 84 -9.79 1.89 -14.82
#